data_AF-A0A7C0XLY8-F1
#
_entry.id   AF-A0A7C0XLY8-F1
#
_cell.length_a   1.000
_cell.length_b   1.000
_cell.length_c   1.000
_cell.angle_alpha   90.00
_cell.angle_beta   90.00
_cell.angle_gamma   90.00
#
_symmetry.space_group_name_H-M   'P 1'
#
loop_
_entity.id
_entity.type
_entity.pdbx_description
1 polymer ?
#
loop_
_entity_poly.entity_id
_entity_poly.type
_entity_poly.pdbx_seq_one_letter_code
_entity_poly.pdbx_strand_id
1 'polypeptide(L)'
;MRSFFNAIDRGSFILVWEPRGEWKDVEIEQICEQLDLIEAVDPFTRKIAFGQMNYFRLHGKGGYRYRFTDRDLFQLRRRCDEKKLSYCMFNNVFMYDDALRFSDLLFVR
;
A
#
# COMPACT_ATOMS: atom_id res chain seq x y z
N MET A 1 2.28 -18.16 9.07
CA MET A 1 2.23 -16.69 9.15
C MET A 1 2.27 -16.19 10.59
N ARG A 2 1.30 -16.52 11.46
CA ARG A 2 1.28 -16.06 12.87
C ARG A 2 2.59 -16.34 13.63
N SER A 3 3.10 -17.57 13.56
CA SER A 3 4.36 -17.93 14.22
C SER A 3 5.57 -17.16 13.69
N PHE A 4 5.56 -16.75 12.42
CA PHE A 4 6.63 -15.94 11.84
C PHE A 4 6.62 -14.52 12.45
N PHE A 5 5.47 -13.85 12.44
CA PHE A 5 5.36 -12.49 12.97
C PHE A 5 5.54 -12.40 14.49
N ASN A 6 5.13 -13.43 15.23
CA ASN A 6 5.32 -13.50 16.69
C ASN A 6 6.75 -13.83 17.10
N ALA A 7 7.57 -14.39 16.21
CA ALA A 7 8.97 -14.71 16.48
C ALA A 7 9.92 -13.54 16.23
N ILE A 8 9.44 -12.46 15.61
CA ILE A 8 10.24 -11.26 15.34
C ILE A 8 10.34 -10.45 16.62
N ASP A 9 11.58 -10.20 17.09
CA ASP A 9 11.84 -9.16 18.08
C ASP A 9 11.60 -7.79 17.43
N ARG A 10 10.41 -7.23 17.71
CA ARG A 10 9.86 -6.14 16.90
C ARG A 10 10.53 -4.79 17.17
N GLY A 11 11.02 -4.55 18.39
CA GLY A 11 11.61 -3.26 18.76
C GLY A 11 10.78 -2.06 18.26
N SER A 12 11.37 -1.23 17.40
CA SER A 12 10.72 -0.09 16.74
C SER A 12 10.29 -0.35 15.29
N PHE A 13 10.39 -1.60 14.80
CA PHE A 13 9.99 -1.93 13.44
C PHE A 13 8.48 -1.89 13.27
N ILE A 14 8.04 -1.26 12.19
CA ILE A 14 6.67 -1.36 11.69
C ILE A 14 6.63 -2.53 10.70
N LEU A 15 5.80 -3.52 10.98
CA LEU A 15 5.65 -4.69 10.13
C LEU A 15 4.48 -4.49 9.16
N VAL A 16 4.72 -4.80 7.89
CA VAL A 16 3.74 -4.65 6.83
C VAL A 16 3.45 -6.01 6.20
N TRP A 17 2.18 -6.33 6.01
CA TRP A 17 1.76 -7.56 5.35
C TRP A 17 0.88 -7.27 4.13
N GLU A 18 1.26 -7.82 2.98
CA GLU A 18 0.46 -7.78 1.76
C GLU A 18 -0.24 -9.14 1.58
N PRO A 19 -1.56 -9.25 1.85
CA PRO A 19 -2.30 -10.49 1.60
C PRO A 19 -2.32 -10.81 0.11
N ARG A 20 -2.11 -12.09 -0.22
CA ARG A 20 -2.19 -12.63 -1.59
C ARG A 20 -3.19 -13.80 -1.59
N GLY A 21 -3.97 -13.89 -2.67
CA GLY A 21 -5.08 -14.84 -2.78
C GLY A 21 -6.42 -14.24 -2.33
N GLU A 22 -7.42 -15.10 -2.16
CA GLU A 22 -8.78 -14.71 -1.76
C GLU A 22 -8.85 -14.56 -0.23
N TRP A 23 -8.86 -13.33 0.25
CA TRP A 23 -9.05 -12.99 1.66
C TRP A 23 -10.24 -12.05 1.78
N LYS A 24 -11.08 -12.27 2.79
CA LYS A 24 -12.14 -11.30 3.12
C LYS A 24 -11.53 -10.14 3.90
N ASP A 25 -12.06 -8.94 3.69
CA ASP A 25 -11.58 -7.73 4.38
C ASP A 25 -11.59 -7.90 5.92
N VAL A 26 -12.63 -8.54 6.46
CA VAL A 26 -12.74 -8.83 7.90
C VAL A 26 -11.65 -9.77 8.42
N GLU A 27 -11.20 -10.74 7.61
CA GLU A 27 -10.13 -11.66 7.99
C GLU A 27 -8.78 -10.93 8.01
N ILE A 28 -8.56 -10.03 7.05
CA ILE A 28 -7.35 -9.22 6.99
C ILE A 28 -7.30 -8.27 8.18
N GLU A 29 -8.40 -7.57 8.46
CA GLU A 29 -8.53 -6.66 9.60
C GLU A 29 -8.20 -7.38 10.92
N GLN A 30 -8.84 -8.53 11.19
CA GLN A 30 -8.59 -9.31 12.41
C GLN A 30 -7.13 -9.77 12.55
N ILE A 31 -6.50 -10.18 11.45
CA ILE A 31 -5.10 -10.61 11.47
C ILE A 31 -4.18 -9.40 11.72
N CYS A 32 -4.40 -8.30 11.02
CA CYS A 32 -3.62 -7.09 11.16
C CYS A 32 -3.75 -6.49 12.56
N GLU A 33 -4.95 -6.48 13.15
CA GLU A 33 -5.17 -6.04 14.52
C GLU A 33 -4.46 -6.96 15.51
N GLN A 34 -4.69 -8.28 15.42
CA GLN A 34 -4.14 -9.25 16.37
C GLN A 34 -2.60 -9.29 16.36
N LEU A 35 -1.99 -9.12 15.18
CA LEU A 35 -0.54 -9.19 15.02
C LEU A 35 0.11 -7.81 14.97
N ASP A 36 -0.66 -6.73 15.16
CA ASP A 36 -0.20 -5.34 15.04
C ASP A 36 0.62 -5.11 13.75
N LEU A 37 -0.06 -5.35 12.61
CA LEU A 37 0.50 -5.21 11.27
C LEU A 37 -0.17 -4.06 10.53
N ILE A 38 0.58 -3.42 9.65
CA ILE A 38 0.03 -2.54 8.62
C ILE A 38 -0.28 -3.36 7.38
N GLU A 39 -1.45 -3.14 6.82
CA GLU A 39 -1.83 -3.75 5.57
C GLU A 39 -1.15 -3.05 4.38
N ALA A 40 -0.41 -3.81 3.58
CA ALA A 40 -0.01 -3.40 2.24
C ALA A 40 -1.12 -3.77 1.23
N VAL A 41 -1.50 -2.82 0.39
CA VAL A 41 -2.57 -3.02 -0.61
C VAL A 41 -2.31 -2.27 -1.90
N ASP A 42 -2.83 -2.77 -3.02
CA ASP A 42 -2.98 -1.94 -4.22
C ASP A 42 -4.26 -1.10 -4.10
N PRO A 43 -4.16 0.25 -3.97
CA PRO A 43 -5.31 1.13 -3.76
C PRO A 43 -6.30 1.17 -4.94
N PHE A 44 -5.92 0.66 -6.11
CA PHE A 44 -6.80 0.51 -7.27
C PHE A 44 -7.61 -0.78 -7.26
N THR A 45 -7.30 -1.72 -6.36
CA THR A 45 -8.00 -3.00 -6.22
C THR A 45 -9.02 -2.97 -5.09
N ARG A 46 -8.64 -2.44 -3.93
CA ARG A 46 -9.50 -2.34 -2.74
C ARG A 46 -9.02 -1.21 -1.83
N LYS A 47 -9.86 -0.85 -0.85
CA LYS A 47 -9.48 0.08 0.22
C LYS A 47 -8.69 -0.65 1.30
N ILE A 48 -7.90 0.09 2.07
CA ILE A 48 -7.27 -0.43 3.28
C ILE A 48 -8.37 -0.79 4.28
N ALA A 49 -8.30 -2.00 4.82
CA ALA A 49 -9.15 -2.50 5.89
C ALA A 49 -8.63 -2.05 7.26
N PHE A 50 -7.31 -2.05 7.48
CA PHE A 50 -6.72 -1.76 8.79
C PHE A 50 -5.33 -1.12 8.74
N GLY A 51 -4.99 -0.34 9.78
CA GLY A 51 -3.64 0.14 10.06
C GLY A 51 -3.56 1.64 10.32
N GLN A 52 -2.55 2.08 11.08
CA GLN A 52 -2.35 3.49 11.46
C GLN A 52 -1.81 4.39 10.33
N MET A 53 -1.29 3.80 9.26
CA MET A 53 -0.82 4.50 8.05
C MET A 53 -1.34 3.80 6.80
N ASN A 54 -1.36 4.48 5.66
CA ASN A 54 -1.62 3.82 4.39
C ASN A 54 -0.31 3.29 3.81
N TYR A 55 -0.27 2.02 3.44
CA TYR A 55 0.88 1.43 2.75
C TYR A 55 0.43 0.87 1.40
N PHE A 56 0.59 1.67 0.35
CA PHE A 56 0.19 1.30 -1.00
C PHE A 56 1.34 0.61 -1.74
N ARG A 57 1.07 -0.57 -2.31
CA ARG A 57 1.98 -1.28 -3.22
C ARG A 57 1.35 -1.34 -4.62
N LEU A 58 1.97 -0.63 -5.55
CA LEU A 58 1.43 -0.39 -6.89
C LEU A 58 2.15 -1.28 -7.90
N HIS A 59 1.55 -2.40 -8.26
CA HIS A 59 2.15 -3.36 -9.21
C HIS A 59 1.79 -3.06 -10.66
N GLY A 60 0.93 -2.05 -10.91
CA GLY A 60 0.39 -1.76 -12.24
C GLY A 60 -0.97 -2.42 -12.46
N LYS A 61 -1.90 -1.67 -13.07
CA LYS A 61 -3.26 -2.13 -13.34
C LYS A 61 -3.25 -3.24 -14.39
N GLY A 62 -3.62 -4.46 -13.99
CA GLY A 62 -3.59 -5.64 -14.86
C GLY A 62 -2.19 -6.22 -15.10
N GLY A 63 -1.16 -5.72 -14.39
CA GLY A 63 0.18 -6.33 -14.37
C GLY A 63 1.34 -5.34 -14.38
N TYR A 64 2.55 -5.87 -14.15
CA TYR A 64 3.80 -5.13 -13.95
C TYR A 64 4.23 -4.23 -15.10
N ARG A 65 3.79 -4.51 -16.34
CA ARG A 65 4.12 -3.68 -17.52
C ARG A 65 3.19 -2.49 -17.69
N TYR A 66 2.19 -2.32 -16.84
CA TYR A 66 1.34 -1.13 -16.88
C TYR A 66 2.16 0.10 -16.48
N ARG A 67 2.05 1.17 -17.26
CA ARG A 67 2.57 2.49 -16.92
C ARG A 67 1.41 3.36 -16.44
N PHE A 68 1.56 3.97 -15.26
CA PHE A 68 0.48 4.79 -14.71
C PHE A 68 0.29 6.07 -15.55
N THR A 69 -0.96 6.35 -15.88
CA THR A 69 -1.33 7.60 -16.56
C THR A 69 -1.39 8.75 -15.55
N ASP A 70 -1.31 10.00 -16.00
CA ASP A 70 -1.49 11.15 -15.10
C ASP A 70 -2.84 11.07 -14.36
N ARG A 71 -3.89 10.63 -15.05
CA ARG A 71 -5.21 10.40 -14.44
C ARG A 71 -5.15 9.38 -13.30
N ASP A 72 -4.40 8.30 -13.46
CA ASP A 72 -4.21 7.33 -12.37
C ASP A 72 -3.44 7.95 -11.20
N LEU A 73 -2.39 8.74 -11.47
CA LEU A 73 -1.61 9.42 -10.44
C LEU A 73 -2.45 10.46 -9.68
N PHE A 74 -3.31 11.22 -10.35
CA PHE A 74 -4.30 12.09 -9.67
C PHE A 74 -5.27 11.29 -8.80
N GLN A 75 -5.73 10.14 -9.30
CA GLN A 75 -6.58 9.25 -8.51
C GLN A 75 -5.85 8.64 -7.31
N LEU A 76 -4.55 8.36 -7.42
CA LEU A 76 -3.71 7.90 -6.32
C LEU A 76 -3.55 9.01 -5.27
N ARG A 77 -3.29 10.25 -5.69
CA ARG A 77 -3.20 11.42 -4.79
C ARG A 77 -4.49 11.57 -3.98
N ARG A 78 -5.65 11.45 -4.63
CA ARG A 78 -6.96 11.52 -3.96
C ARG A 78 -7.23 10.36 -2.99
N ARG A 79 -6.54 9.23 -3.15
CA ARG A 79 -6.62 8.08 -2.23
C ARG A 79 -5.65 8.19 -1.07
N CYS A 80 -4.61 9.00 -1.20
CA CYS A 80 -3.80 9.40 -0.05
C CYS A 80 -4.70 10.24 0.87
N ASP A 81 -4.69 9.91 2.16
CA ASP A 81 -5.48 10.63 3.16
C ASP A 81 -4.66 11.83 3.65
N GLU A 82 -5.24 13.02 3.65
CA GLU A 82 -4.58 14.23 4.15
C GLU A 82 -4.33 14.18 5.67
N LYS A 83 -5.09 13.36 6.40
CA LYS A 83 -5.01 13.22 7.86
C LYS A 83 -4.14 12.05 8.30
N LYS A 84 -3.70 11.20 7.36
CA LYS A 84 -3.00 9.96 7.66
C LYS A 84 -1.83 9.75 6.70
N LEU A 85 -0.66 9.48 7.26
CA LEU A 85 0.56 9.24 6.48
C LEU A 85 0.33 8.14 5.45
N SER A 86 0.68 8.42 4.19
CA SER A 86 0.51 7.51 3.06
C SER A 86 1.86 7.22 2.40
N TYR A 87 2.30 5.97 2.48
CA TYR A 87 3.47 5.46 1.78
C TYR A 87 3.04 4.84 0.45
N CYS A 88 3.56 5.35 -0.66
CA CYS A 88 3.28 4.82 -2.00
C CYS A 88 4.53 4.17 -2.59
N MET A 89 4.55 2.84 -2.65
CA MET A 89 5.61 2.07 -3.28
C MET A 89 5.20 1.65 -4.68
N PHE A 90 5.79 2.28 -5.69
CA PHE A 90 5.69 1.84 -7.08
C PHE A 90 6.54 0.58 -7.28
N ASN A 91 5.94 -0.46 -7.83
CA ASN A 91 6.56 -1.77 -8.03
C ASN A 91 6.24 -2.33 -9.43
N ASN A 92 5.87 -1.47 -10.38
CA ASN A 92 5.75 -1.79 -11.80
C ASN A 92 7.09 -1.58 -12.52
N VAL A 93 7.20 -2.02 -13.78
CA VAL A 93 8.44 -1.89 -14.59
C VAL A 93 8.89 -0.44 -14.75
N PHE A 94 7.94 0.51 -14.78
CA PHE A 94 8.22 1.94 -14.92
C PHE A 94 8.23 2.68 -13.57
N MET A 95 8.45 1.96 -12.46
CA MET A 95 8.31 2.49 -11.10
C MET A 95 9.09 3.78 -10.83
N TYR A 96 10.29 3.94 -11.39
CA TYR A 96 11.08 5.15 -11.20
C TYR A 96 10.38 6.37 -11.80
N ASP A 97 10.00 6.29 -13.08
CA ASP A 97 9.34 7.39 -13.79
C ASP A 97 7.96 7.69 -13.21
N ASP A 98 7.19 6.66 -12.87
CA ASP A 98 5.86 6.81 -12.28
C ASP A 98 5.94 7.40 -10.86
N ALA A 99 6.91 7.00 -10.04
CA ALA A 99 7.15 7.57 -8.73
C ALA A 99 7.61 9.03 -8.80
N LEU A 100 8.49 9.37 -9.75
CA LEU A 100 8.96 10.73 -9.95
C LEU A 100 7.81 11.66 -10.36
N ARG A 101 7.02 11.25 -11.37
CA ARG A 101 5.83 12.00 -11.80
C ARG A 101 4.81 12.16 -10.68
N PHE A 102 4.62 11.13 -9.86
CA PHE A 102 3.74 11.23 -8.69
C PHE A 102 4.29 12.19 -7.64
N SER A 103 5.60 12.12 -7.36
CA SER A 103 6.29 13.03 -6.45
C SER A 103 6.12 14.49 -6.91
N ASP A 104 6.39 14.78 -8.17
CA ASP A 104 6.20 16.13 -8.75
C ASP A 104 4.77 16.62 -8.60
N LEU A 105 3.79 15.73 -8.85
CA LEU A 105 2.37 16.03 -8.65
C LEU A 105 2.02 16.41 -7.21
N LEU A 106 2.74 15.91 -6.19
CA LEU A 106 2.49 16.26 -4.78
C LEU A 106 3.05 17.65 -4.41
N PHE A 107 4.04 18.16 -5.14
CA PHE A 107 4.64 19.48 -4.88
C PHE A 107 3.92 20.63 -5.59
N VAL A 108 3.06 20.35 -6.58
CA VAL A 108 2.18 21.36 -7.18
C VAL A 108 1.02 21.66 -6.23
N ARG A 109 1.04 22.87 -5.66
CA ARG A 109 -0.01 23.44 -4.79
C ARG A 109 -1.19 23.95 -5.59
#